data_AF-A0A3S3QQ28-F1
#
_entry.id   AF-A0A3S3QQ28-F1
#
_cell.length_a   1.000
_cell.length_b   1.000
_cell.length_c   1.000
_cell.angle_alpha   90.00
_cell.angle_beta   90.00
_cell.angle_gamma   90.00
#
_symmetry.space_group_name_H-M   'P 1'
#
loop_
_entity.id
_entity.type
_entity.pdbx_description
1 polymer ?
#
loop_
_entity_poly.entity_id
_entity_poly.type
_entity_poly.pdbx_seq_one_letter_code
_entity_poly.pdbx_strand_id
1 'polypeptide(L)'
;MAEKLAAAGLFFDQANRIRVLDPEASEETLKLNNDCSQFIEGISNFKNIVDNFITVVDKLANDVEKSKIKALGSRNLLKSVSKQREAEKQQLMALIAEKRQELQRLKIQHESLLKEESEQNDLFEHLSHQQ
;
A
#
# COMPACT_ATOMS: atom_id res chain seq x y z
N MET A 1 -82.14 -8.25 -14.70
CA MET A 1 -81.50 -9.36 -15.47
C MET A 1 -80.03 -9.47 -15.15
N ALA A 2 -79.29 -8.35 -15.05
CA ALA A 2 -77.91 -8.30 -14.57
C ALA A 2 -77.71 -8.87 -13.15
N GLU A 3 -78.60 -8.57 -12.20
CA GLU A 3 -78.51 -9.09 -10.81
C GLU A 3 -78.67 -10.62 -10.70
N LYS A 4 -79.47 -11.25 -11.56
CA LYS A 4 -79.63 -12.72 -11.57
C LYS A 4 -78.42 -13.43 -12.19
N LEU A 5 -77.67 -12.75 -13.06
CA LEU A 5 -76.41 -13.25 -13.61
C LEU A 5 -75.25 -13.06 -12.62
N ALA A 6 -75.23 -11.95 -11.89
CA ALA A 6 -74.29 -11.72 -10.79
C ALA A 6 -74.44 -12.77 -9.68
N ALA A 7 -75.68 -13.17 -9.35
CA ALA A 7 -75.96 -14.28 -8.42
C ALA A 7 -75.50 -15.66 -8.93
N ALA A 8 -75.26 -15.81 -10.23
CA ALA A 8 -74.71 -17.01 -10.87
C ALA A 8 -73.19 -16.91 -11.12
N GLY A 9 -72.53 -15.84 -10.65
CA GLY A 9 -71.09 -15.61 -10.84
C GLY A 9 -70.69 -15.19 -12.26
N LEU A 10 -71.62 -14.63 -13.05
CA LEU A 10 -71.38 -14.21 -14.42
C LEU A 10 -71.50 -12.67 -14.54
N PHE A 11 -70.42 -12.06 -15.00
CA PHE A 11 -70.27 -10.62 -15.20
C PHE A 11 -70.18 -10.30 -16.69
N PHE A 12 -70.64 -9.11 -17.11
CA PHE A 12 -70.47 -8.64 -18.48
C PHE A 12 -69.28 -7.69 -18.56
N ASP A 13 -68.40 -7.88 -19.55
CA ASP A 13 -67.33 -6.92 -19.84
C ASP A 13 -67.85 -5.69 -20.63
N GLN A 14 -67.02 -4.65 -20.77
CA GLN A 14 -67.35 -3.43 -21.53
C GLN A 14 -67.65 -3.68 -23.03
N ALA A 15 -67.43 -4.90 -23.53
CA ALA A 15 -67.74 -5.34 -24.89
C ALA A 15 -68.92 -6.36 -24.92
N ASN A 16 -69.74 -6.41 -23.86
CA ASN A 16 -70.90 -7.30 -23.70
C ASN A 16 -70.58 -8.80 -23.77
N ARG A 17 -69.35 -9.23 -23.47
CA ARG A 17 -69.00 -10.65 -23.36
C ARG A 17 -69.20 -11.14 -21.93
N ILE A 18 -69.76 -12.34 -21.79
CA ILE A 18 -69.94 -13.01 -20.50
C ILE A 18 -68.57 -13.46 -19.97
N ARG A 19 -68.21 -13.06 -18.76
CA ARG A 19 -67.01 -13.46 -18.03
C ARG A 19 -67.40 -14.03 -16.67
N VAL A 20 -66.62 -15.00 -16.21
CA VAL A 20 -66.80 -15.65 -14.89
C VAL A 20 -66.11 -14.85 -13.77
N LEU A 21 -65.19 -13.96 -14.13
CA LEU A 21 -64.45 -13.09 -13.22
C LEU A 21 -64.88 -11.64 -13.43
N ASP A 22 -64.99 -10.89 -12.34
CA ASP A 22 -65.29 -9.45 -12.37
C ASP A 22 -64.23 -8.71 -13.22
N PRO A 23 -64.63 -7.99 -14.30
CA PRO A 23 -63.71 -7.26 -15.16
C PRO A 23 -62.79 -6.28 -14.42
N GLU A 24 -63.27 -5.60 -13.38
CA GLU A 24 -62.45 -4.65 -12.60
C GLU A 24 -61.38 -5.39 -11.80
N ALA A 25 -61.77 -6.43 -11.04
CA ALA A 25 -60.83 -7.25 -10.29
C ALA A 25 -59.79 -7.95 -11.19
N SER A 26 -60.18 -8.34 -12.41
CA SER A 26 -59.26 -8.91 -13.40
C SER A 26 -58.22 -7.91 -13.89
N GLU A 27 -58.62 -6.66 -14.14
CA GLU A 27 -57.71 -5.61 -14.61
C GLU A 27 -56.74 -5.16 -13.50
N GLU A 28 -57.24 -5.02 -12.28
CA GLU A 28 -56.41 -4.72 -11.10
C GLU A 28 -55.40 -5.82 -10.81
N THR A 29 -55.79 -7.09 -10.92
CA THR A 29 -54.88 -8.23 -10.73
C THR A 29 -53.77 -8.24 -11.81
N LEU A 30 -54.11 -7.89 -13.06
CA LEU A 30 -53.13 -7.79 -14.14
C LEU A 30 -52.17 -6.61 -13.95
N LYS A 31 -52.67 -5.45 -13.52
CA LYS A 31 -51.85 -4.29 -13.14
C LYS A 31 -50.88 -4.64 -12.02
N LEU A 32 -51.39 -5.25 -10.94
CA LEU A 32 -50.57 -5.68 -9.81
C LEU A 32 -49.49 -6.69 -10.24
N ASN A 33 -49.81 -7.63 -11.12
CA ASN A 33 -48.82 -8.59 -11.63
C ASN A 33 -47.72 -7.93 -12.46
N ASN A 34 -48.07 -6.93 -13.29
CA ASN A 34 -47.10 -6.14 -14.04
C ASN A 34 -46.20 -5.32 -13.10
N ASP A 35 -46.79 -4.66 -12.10
CA ASP A 35 -46.04 -3.87 -11.12
C ASP A 35 -45.09 -4.75 -10.29
N CYS A 36 -45.55 -5.94 -9.87
CA CYS A 36 -44.70 -6.93 -9.22
C CYS A 36 -43.55 -7.38 -10.13
N SER A 37 -43.80 -7.59 -11.41
CA SER A 37 -42.76 -7.99 -12.38
C SER A 37 -41.71 -6.89 -12.55
N GLN A 38 -42.12 -5.63 -12.68
CA GLN A 38 -41.21 -4.48 -12.74
C GLN A 38 -40.41 -4.31 -11.45
N PHE A 39 -41.03 -4.56 -10.30
CA PHE A 39 -40.35 -4.50 -9.02
C PHE A 39 -39.27 -5.59 -8.89
N ILE A 40 -39.56 -6.82 -9.32
CA ILE A 40 -38.58 -7.92 -9.35
C ILE A 40 -37.41 -7.57 -10.28
N GLU A 41 -37.68 -7.00 -11.45
CA GLU A 41 -36.63 -6.54 -12.37
C GLU A 41 -35.77 -5.44 -11.74
N GLY A 42 -36.39 -4.46 -11.08
CA GLY A 42 -35.70 -3.40 -10.35
C GLY A 42 -34.78 -3.93 -9.25
N ILE A 43 -35.26 -4.90 -8.45
CA ILE A 43 -34.44 -5.57 -7.43
C ILE A 43 -33.28 -6.33 -8.06
N SER A 44 -33.51 -7.03 -9.16
CA SER A 44 -32.45 -7.79 -9.85
C SER A 44 -31.35 -6.87 -10.36
N ASN A 45 -31.72 -5.74 -10.96
CA ASN A 45 -30.78 -4.71 -11.41
C ASN A 45 -30.02 -4.09 -10.23
N PHE A 46 -30.71 -3.78 -9.13
CA PHE A 46 -30.06 -3.27 -7.92
C PHE A 46 -29.04 -4.26 -7.35
N LYS A 47 -29.40 -5.55 -7.28
CA LYS A 47 -28.48 -6.62 -6.85
C LYS A 47 -27.23 -6.66 -7.73
N ASN A 48 -27.39 -6.60 -9.05
CA ASN A 48 -26.25 -6.60 -9.98
C ASN A 48 -25.32 -5.40 -9.75
N ILE A 49 -25.87 -4.22 -9.46
CA ILE A 49 -25.08 -3.02 -9.14
C ILE A 49 -24.30 -3.21 -7.84
N VAL A 50 -24.95 -3.76 -6.80
CA VAL A 50 -24.29 -4.02 -5.51
C VAL A 50 -23.18 -5.06 -5.66
N ASP A 51 -23.41 -6.16 -6.40
CA ASP A 51 -22.41 -7.20 -6.62
C ASP A 51 -21.18 -6.65 -7.40
N ASN A 52 -21.41 -5.78 -8.38
CA ASN A 52 -20.35 -5.05 -9.07
C ASN A 52 -19.60 -4.09 -8.14
N PHE A 53 -20.32 -3.35 -7.29
CA PHE A 53 -19.74 -2.42 -6.35
C PHE A 53 -18.83 -3.13 -5.34
N ILE A 54 -19.27 -4.26 -4.79
CA ILE A 54 -18.46 -5.12 -3.90
C ILE A 54 -17.16 -5.51 -4.61
N THR A 55 -17.24 -5.96 -5.86
CA THR A 55 -16.06 -6.33 -6.65
C THR A 55 -15.07 -5.17 -6.83
N VAL A 56 -15.57 -3.95 -7.05
CA VAL A 56 -14.72 -2.76 -7.18
C VAL A 56 -14.07 -2.40 -5.85
N VAL A 57 -14.82 -2.45 -4.75
CA VAL A 57 -14.31 -2.19 -3.40
C VAL A 57 -13.23 -3.19 -3.02
N ASP A 58 -13.42 -4.47 -3.31
CA ASP A 58 -12.43 -5.52 -3.03
C ASP A 58 -11.14 -5.31 -3.84
N LYS A 59 -11.24 -4.91 -5.11
CA LYS A 59 -10.08 -4.56 -5.92
C LYS A 59 -9.34 -3.36 -5.33
N LEU A 60 -10.06 -2.31 -4.94
CA LEU A 60 -9.47 -1.12 -4.34
C LEU A 60 -8.76 -1.45 -3.02
N ALA A 61 -9.37 -2.28 -2.16
CA ALA A 61 -8.78 -2.72 -0.91
C ALA A 61 -7.45 -3.46 -1.14
N ASN A 62 -7.41 -4.37 -2.14
CA ASN A 62 -6.19 -5.08 -2.51
C ASN A 62 -5.10 -4.15 -3.06
N ASP A 63 -5.45 -3.17 -3.88
CA ASP A 63 -4.50 -2.21 -4.44
C ASP A 63 -3.92 -1.27 -3.37
N VAL A 64 -4.74 -0.86 -2.41
CA VAL A 64 -4.31 -0.09 -1.25
C VAL A 64 -3.33 -0.90 -0.40
N GLU A 65 -3.63 -2.15 -0.08
CA GLU A 65 -2.73 -2.98 0.73
C GLU A 65 -1.41 -3.25 0.00
N LYS A 66 -1.45 -3.51 -1.30
CA LYS A 66 -0.25 -3.65 -2.14
C LYS A 66 0.62 -2.40 -2.12
N SER A 67 0.00 -1.22 -2.22
CA SER A 67 0.70 0.06 -2.17
C SER A 67 1.29 0.34 -0.79
N LYS A 68 0.56 0.00 0.27
CA LYS A 68 1.03 0.10 1.66
C LYS A 68 2.27 -0.78 1.91
N ILE A 69 2.26 -2.03 1.46
CA ILE A 69 3.41 -2.92 1.57
C ILE A 69 4.63 -2.35 0.84
N LYS A 70 4.45 -1.85 -0.39
CA LYS A 70 5.53 -1.20 -1.15
C LYS A 70 6.10 0.01 -0.41
N ALA A 71 5.24 0.90 0.09
CA ALA A 71 5.65 2.09 0.82
C ALA A 71 6.43 1.74 2.10
N LEU A 72 5.97 0.74 2.86
CA LEU A 72 6.68 0.23 4.04
C LEU A 72 8.04 -0.36 3.65
N GLY A 73 8.12 -1.13 2.56
CA GLY A 73 9.37 -1.68 2.03
C GLY A 73 10.38 -0.59 1.68
N SER A 74 9.98 0.41 0.88
CA SER A 74 10.83 1.55 0.53
C SER A 74 11.30 2.34 1.75
N ARG A 75 10.40 2.57 2.72
CA ARG A 75 10.74 3.26 3.97
C ARG A 75 11.74 2.47 4.81
N ASN A 76 11.59 1.15 4.91
CA ASN A 76 12.52 0.30 5.63
C ASN A 76 13.90 0.27 4.96
N LEU A 77 13.96 0.19 3.63
CA LEU A 77 15.19 0.26 2.87
C LEU A 77 15.91 1.60 3.11
N LEU A 78 15.18 2.72 3.06
CA LEU A 78 15.77 4.03 3.30
C LEU A 78 16.33 4.15 4.74
N LYS A 79 15.60 3.60 5.71
CA LYS A 79 16.05 3.54 7.11
C LYS A 79 17.30 2.66 7.27
N SER A 80 17.38 1.52 6.60
CA SER A 80 18.55 0.63 6.67
C SER A 80 19.77 1.29 6.01
N VAL A 81 19.59 1.92 4.85
CA VAL A 81 20.67 2.66 4.16
C VAL A 81 21.19 3.80 5.03
N SER A 82 20.31 4.57 5.68
CA SER A 82 20.74 5.63 6.59
C SER A 82 21.54 5.10 7.78
N LYS A 83 21.13 3.97 8.37
CA LYS A 83 21.86 3.34 9.47
C LYS A 83 23.22 2.80 9.02
N GLN A 84 23.26 2.14 7.87
CA GLN A 84 24.50 1.61 7.30
C GLN A 84 25.48 2.74 6.99
N ARG A 85 25.01 3.84 6.37
CA ARG A 85 25.84 5.01 6.09
C ARG A 85 26.42 5.62 7.37
N GLU A 86 25.64 5.73 8.43
CA GLU A 86 26.13 6.25 9.70
C GLU A 86 27.16 5.32 10.35
N ALA A 87 26.94 4.01 10.31
CA ALA A 87 27.91 3.03 10.80
C ALA A 87 29.23 3.07 10.00
N GLU A 88 29.15 3.11 8.66
CA GLU A 88 30.32 3.25 7.78
C GLU A 88 31.09 4.54 8.06
N LYS A 89 30.39 5.66 8.26
CA LYS A 89 31.02 6.93 8.65
C LYS A 89 31.75 6.82 9.98
N GLN A 90 31.15 6.20 11.00
CA GLN A 90 31.79 6.00 12.30
C GLN A 90 33.04 5.11 12.20
N GLN A 91 32.98 4.03 11.41
CA GLN A 91 34.13 3.16 11.14
C GLN A 91 35.26 3.92 10.45
N LEU A 92 34.95 4.73 9.42
CA LEU A 92 35.94 5.55 8.73
C LEU A 92 36.56 6.60 9.66
N MET A 93 35.77 7.24 10.52
CA MET A 93 36.28 8.20 11.50
C MET A 93 37.23 7.54 12.51
N ALA A 94 36.91 6.32 12.97
CA ALA A 94 37.80 5.55 13.86
C ALA A 94 39.11 5.20 13.15
N LEU A 95 39.06 4.74 11.90
CA LEU A 95 40.25 4.42 11.11
C LEU A 95 41.13 5.67 10.86
N ILE A 96 40.51 6.81 10.57
CA ILE A 96 41.23 8.09 10.42
C ILE A 96 41.94 8.46 11.73
N ALA A 97 41.27 8.30 12.87
CA ALA A 97 41.86 8.58 14.18
C ALA A 97 43.07 7.67 14.47
N GLU A 98 42.93 6.37 14.22
CA GLU A 98 44.01 5.39 14.35
C GLU A 98 45.22 5.76 13.48
N LYS A 99 45.00 6.06 12.19
CA LYS A 99 46.08 6.44 11.27
C LYS A 99 46.76 7.75 11.65
N ARG A 100 46.00 8.72 12.18
CA ARG A 100 46.57 9.96 12.72
C ARG A 100 47.46 9.69 13.92
N GLN A 101 47.04 8.83 14.85
CA GLN A 101 47.85 8.46 16.01
C GLN A 101 49.13 7.74 15.60
N GLU A 102 49.03 6.79 14.66
CA GLU A 102 50.17 6.08 14.10
C GLU A 102 51.16 7.05 13.42
N LEU A 103 50.67 8.02 12.65
CA LEU A 103 51.50 9.05 12.03
C LEU A 103 52.25 9.89 13.08
N GLN A 104 51.58 10.30 14.16
CA GLN A 104 52.21 11.08 15.23
C GLN A 104 53.31 10.27 15.93
N ARG A 105 53.05 8.98 16.21
CA ARG A 105 54.07 8.07 16.77
C ARG A 105 55.30 7.98 15.87
N LEU A 106 55.10 7.79 14.56
CA LEU A 106 56.19 7.69 13.59
C LEU A 106 56.99 9.00 13.48
N LYS A 107 56.33 10.16 13.55
CA LYS A 107 57.02 11.46 13.56
C LYS A 107 57.95 11.61 14.76
N ILE A 108 57.45 11.30 15.95
CA ILE A 108 58.25 11.37 17.19
C ILE A 108 59.46 10.41 17.09
N GLN A 109 59.24 9.19 16.60
CA GLN A 109 60.32 8.22 16.42
C GLN A 109 61.37 8.72 15.41
N HIS A 110 60.93 9.32 14.31
CA HIS A 110 61.83 9.89 13.31
C HIS A 110 62.66 11.04 13.86
N GLU A 111 62.06 11.96 14.60
CA GLU A 111 62.77 13.07 15.26
C GLU A 111 63.80 12.55 16.27
N SER A 112 63.48 11.49 17.03
CA SER A 112 64.42 10.86 17.96
C SER A 112 65.64 10.26 17.23
N LEU A 113 65.41 9.58 16.11
CA LEU A 113 66.48 8.98 15.31
C LEU A 113 67.39 10.04 14.67
N LEU A 114 66.83 11.14 14.17
CA LEU A 114 67.62 12.26 13.65
C LEU A 114 68.53 12.88 14.71
N LYS A 115 68.04 12.97 15.96
CA LYS A 115 68.85 13.44 17.08
C LYS A 115 70.02 12.50 17.39
N GLU A 116 69.75 11.19 17.46
CA GLU A 116 70.79 10.17 17.64
C GLU A 116 71.81 10.17 16.50
N GLU A 117 71.36 10.32 15.26
CA GLU A 117 72.23 10.41 14.07
C GLU A 117 73.15 11.65 14.16
N SER A 118 72.60 12.81 14.54
CA SER A 118 73.40 14.02 14.75
C SER A 118 74.45 13.82 15.86
N GLU A 119 74.05 13.27 17.00
CA GLU A 119 74.96 13.01 18.13
C GLU A 119 76.08 12.03 17.74
N GLN A 120 75.77 11.02 16.93
CA GLN A 120 76.77 10.09 16.39
C GLN A 120 77.74 10.78 15.43
N ASN A 121 77.24 11.63 14.52
CA ASN A 121 78.08 12.39 13.59
C ASN A 121 79.04 13.34 14.32
N ASP A 122 78.55 14.06 15.33
CA ASP A 122 79.40 14.94 16.17
C ASP A 122 80.51 14.11 16.86
N LEU A 123 80.19 12.90 17.32
CA LEU A 123 81.14 12.00 17.96
C LEU A 123 82.19 11.48 16.95
N PHE A 124 81.79 11.15 15.72
CA PHE A 124 82.70 10.78 14.64
C PHE A 124 83.65 11.93 14.28
N GLU A 125 83.14 13.16 14.16
CA GLU A 125 83.98 14.35 13.92
C GLU A 125 85.01 14.52 15.03
N HIS A 126 84.59 14.44 16.29
CA HIS A 126 85.51 14.56 17.41
C HIS A 126 86.62 13.49 17.39
N LEU A 127 86.25 12.22 17.14
CA LEU A 127 87.22 11.12 17.05
C LEU A 127 88.18 11.28 15.86
N SER A 128 87.69 11.78 14.72
CA SER A 128 88.51 12.03 13.53
C SER A 128 89.54 13.16 13.75
N HIS A 129 89.23 14.14 14.61
CA HIS A 129 90.13 15.22 14.98
C HIS A 129 91.18 14.83 16.05
N GLN A 130 91.02 13.67 16.70
CA GLN A 130 91.96 13.17 17.72
C GLN A 130 92.99 12.15 17.20
N GLN A 131 92.92 11.76 15.92
CA GLN A 131 93.91 10.91 15.24
C GLN A 131 94.84 11.74 14.36
#